data_AF-A0A3E2J9A6-F1
#
_entry.id   AF-A0A3E2J9A6-F1
#
_cell.length_a   1.000
_cell.length_b   1.000
_cell.length_c   1.000
_cell.angle_alpha   90.00
_cell.angle_beta   90.00
_cell.angle_gamma   90.00
#
_symmetry.space_group_name_H-M   'P 1'
#
loop_
_entity.id
_entity.type
_entity.pdbx_description
1 polymer ?
#
loop_
_entity_poly.entity_id
_entity_poly.type
_entity_poly.pdbx_seq_one_letter_code
_entity_poly.pdbx_strand_id
1 'polypeptide(L)'
;MNQLATLSTQTEELYVTGNIVIGENEEVTPGIYDLEITGGSGNIFGDRSSVSSLFINWVGGAKENTGGYPSKIRMILFEGDTLEFSDISKVKFNAVPEKVEPSNELGIGEFIVGRDIMPGDYKLSTNVKLNPEFENLGWKITIYNDENGQSRDQMFTATNDDVVVSLKEGEVISISYDNTDHGSSSDDAKLIFAEL
;
A
#
# COMPACT_ATOMS: atom_id res chain seq x y z
N MET A 1 12.40 -9.69 -2.89
CA MET A 1 11.30 -8.82 -3.39
C MET A 1 11.72 -7.79 -4.43
N ASN A 2 12.89 -7.12 -4.32
CA ASN A 2 13.32 -6.10 -5.31
C ASN A 2 13.34 -6.58 -6.78
N GLN A 3 13.59 -7.87 -7.04
CA GLN A 3 13.57 -8.43 -8.39
C GLN A 3 12.18 -8.38 -9.05
N LEU A 4 11.08 -8.31 -8.27
CA LEU A 4 9.72 -8.21 -8.83
C LEU A 4 9.56 -6.95 -9.69
N ALA A 5 10.23 -5.85 -9.34
CA ALA A 5 10.17 -4.61 -10.12
C ALA A 5 10.71 -4.78 -11.57
N THR A 6 11.56 -5.80 -11.82
CA THR A 6 12.05 -6.11 -13.16
C THR A 6 11.03 -6.88 -14.02
N LEU A 7 10.00 -7.44 -13.39
CA LEU A 7 8.94 -8.21 -14.04
C LEU A 7 7.69 -7.35 -14.31
N SER A 8 7.55 -6.22 -13.60
CA SER A 8 6.40 -5.33 -13.71
C SER A 8 6.19 -4.81 -15.14
N THR A 9 4.97 -4.93 -15.67
CA THR A 9 4.56 -4.31 -16.93
C THR A 9 3.30 -3.47 -16.75
N GLN A 10 3.30 -2.25 -17.28
CA GLN A 10 2.13 -1.39 -17.19
C GLN A 10 0.97 -1.96 -18.02
N THR A 11 -0.25 -1.83 -17.51
CA THR A 11 -1.45 -2.20 -18.25
C THR A 11 -2.13 -0.97 -18.85
N GLU A 12 -2.96 -1.20 -19.86
CA GLU A 12 -4.04 -0.26 -20.16
C GLU A 12 -5.11 -0.30 -19.04
N GLU A 13 -6.12 0.56 -19.13
CA GLU A 13 -7.28 0.47 -18.23
C GLU A 13 -8.01 -0.87 -18.45
N LEU A 14 -8.22 -1.60 -17.37
CA LEU A 14 -8.89 -2.89 -17.35
C LEU A 14 -10.30 -2.74 -16.78
N TYR A 15 -11.27 -3.42 -17.39
CA TYR A 15 -12.59 -3.59 -16.81
C TYR A 15 -12.60 -4.80 -15.88
N VAL A 16 -12.92 -4.56 -14.62
CA VAL A 16 -13.07 -5.62 -13.62
C VAL A 16 -14.39 -6.35 -13.87
N THR A 17 -14.29 -7.61 -14.32
CA THR A 17 -15.45 -8.48 -14.58
C THR A 17 -15.43 -9.78 -13.77
N GLY A 18 -14.38 -9.97 -12.98
CA GLY A 18 -14.14 -11.13 -12.12
C GLY A 18 -12.79 -10.97 -11.42
N ASN A 19 -12.29 -12.05 -10.84
CA ASN A 19 -10.99 -12.05 -10.18
C ASN A 19 -9.86 -11.86 -11.20
N ILE A 20 -8.83 -11.13 -10.81
CA ILE A 20 -7.58 -11.03 -11.56
C ILE A 20 -6.56 -11.97 -10.91
N VAL A 21 -6.06 -12.93 -11.67
CA VAL A 21 -4.98 -13.83 -11.22
C VAL A 21 -3.67 -13.38 -11.85
N ILE A 22 -2.69 -13.08 -11.00
CA ILE A 22 -1.42 -12.52 -11.42
C ILE A 22 -0.59 -13.57 -12.16
N GLY A 23 -0.22 -13.28 -13.40
CA GLY A 23 0.58 -14.16 -14.27
C GLY A 23 -0.21 -15.17 -15.11
N GLU A 24 -1.50 -15.44 -14.82
CA GLU A 24 -2.25 -16.53 -15.51
C GLU A 24 -2.51 -16.25 -17.00
N ASN A 25 -2.62 -14.98 -17.40
CA ASN A 25 -2.91 -14.56 -18.78
C ASN A 25 -1.97 -13.47 -19.31
N GLU A 26 -0.85 -13.21 -18.63
CA GLU A 26 0.11 -12.11 -18.92
C GLU A 26 -0.47 -10.68 -18.88
N GLU A 27 -1.79 -10.51 -18.71
CA GLU A 27 -2.46 -9.20 -18.63
C GLU A 27 -1.96 -8.38 -17.44
N VAL A 28 -1.74 -9.04 -16.29
CA VAL A 28 -1.03 -8.48 -15.14
C VAL A 28 0.05 -9.47 -14.73
N THR A 29 1.32 -9.08 -14.90
CA THR A 29 2.47 -9.90 -14.51
C THR A 29 2.81 -9.69 -13.03
N PRO A 30 3.57 -10.60 -12.40
CA PRO A 30 4.14 -10.35 -11.06
C PRO A 30 4.96 -9.07 -11.05
N GLY A 31 4.90 -8.30 -9.97
CA GLY A 31 5.56 -7.00 -9.95
C GLY A 31 5.19 -6.10 -8.79
N ILE A 32 5.80 -4.92 -8.78
CA ILE A 32 5.43 -3.80 -7.91
C ILE A 32 4.65 -2.79 -8.76
N TYR A 33 3.47 -2.42 -8.29
CA TYR A 33 2.51 -1.58 -9.01
C TYR A 33 1.98 -0.46 -8.12
N ASP A 34 1.81 0.72 -8.70
CA ASP A 34 0.85 1.69 -8.20
C ASP A 34 -0.50 1.35 -8.87
N LEU A 35 -1.33 0.57 -8.16
CA LEU A 35 -2.69 0.25 -8.61
C LEU A 35 -3.51 1.54 -8.58
N GLU A 36 -3.98 1.95 -9.75
CA GLU A 36 -4.85 3.11 -9.92
C GLU A 36 -6.28 2.64 -10.15
N ILE A 37 -7.21 3.16 -9.35
CA ILE A 37 -8.64 2.89 -9.47
C ILE A 37 -9.23 4.01 -10.31
N THR A 38 -9.83 3.66 -11.45
CA THR A 38 -10.34 4.64 -12.42
C THR A 38 -11.86 4.61 -12.55
N GLY A 39 -12.53 3.63 -11.91
CA GLY A 39 -13.99 3.57 -11.90
C GLY A 39 -14.54 2.77 -10.72
N GLY A 40 -15.51 3.35 -10.01
CA GLY A 40 -16.12 2.76 -8.81
C GLY A 40 -15.34 3.05 -7.53
N SER A 41 -15.81 2.48 -6.42
CA SER A 41 -15.20 2.62 -5.10
C SER A 41 -15.68 1.49 -4.20
N GLY A 42 -14.75 0.81 -3.53
CA GLY A 42 -15.07 -0.31 -2.66
C GLY A 42 -13.83 -1.05 -2.20
N ASN A 43 -13.98 -2.35 -2.00
CA ASN A 43 -12.95 -3.19 -1.40
C ASN A 43 -12.11 -3.90 -2.46
N ILE A 44 -10.84 -4.11 -2.13
CA ILE A 44 -9.88 -4.93 -2.87
C ILE A 44 -9.41 -6.00 -1.90
N PHE A 45 -9.85 -7.23 -2.16
CA PHE A 45 -9.42 -8.41 -1.42
C PHE A 45 -8.44 -9.21 -2.26
N GLY A 46 -7.71 -10.10 -1.62
CA GLY A 46 -6.92 -11.05 -2.36
C GLY A 46 -6.26 -12.12 -1.50
N ASP A 47 -5.95 -13.21 -2.17
CA ASP A 47 -5.21 -14.33 -1.61
C ASP A 47 -3.77 -14.31 -2.11
N ARG A 48 -2.85 -14.49 -1.17
CA ARG A 48 -1.43 -14.64 -1.48
C ARG A 48 -1.12 -16.08 -1.88
N SER A 49 -0.51 -16.22 -3.05
CA SER A 49 0.13 -17.46 -3.49
C SER A 49 1.42 -17.76 -2.72
N SER A 50 2.09 -16.70 -2.26
CA SER A 50 3.37 -16.72 -1.55
C SER A 50 3.39 -15.63 -0.48
N VAL A 51 4.11 -15.86 0.62
CA VAL A 51 4.23 -14.89 1.74
C VAL A 51 2.87 -14.59 2.40
N SER A 52 2.23 -15.60 3.00
CA SER A 52 0.89 -15.50 3.61
C SER A 52 0.76 -14.50 4.76
N SER A 53 1.88 -13.99 5.29
CA SER A 53 1.90 -12.93 6.30
C SER A 53 1.57 -11.54 5.75
N LEU A 54 1.71 -11.32 4.43
CA LEU A 54 1.25 -10.12 3.75
C LEU A 54 -0.20 -10.36 3.30
N PHE A 55 -1.12 -9.44 3.60
CA PHE A 55 -2.52 -9.59 3.20
C PHE A 55 -2.91 -8.55 2.16
N ILE A 56 -3.85 -8.92 1.28
CA ILE A 56 -4.47 -7.99 0.34
C ILE A 56 -5.86 -7.67 0.88
N ASN A 57 -5.97 -6.53 1.56
CA ASN A 57 -7.23 -6.04 2.07
C ASN A 57 -7.18 -4.50 2.11
N TRP A 58 -7.71 -3.89 1.06
CA TRP A 58 -7.66 -2.46 0.86
C TRP A 58 -9.05 -1.91 0.58
N VAL A 59 -9.24 -0.64 0.90
CA VAL A 59 -10.39 0.14 0.43
C VAL A 59 -9.85 1.23 -0.47
N GLY A 60 -10.46 1.39 -1.64
CA GLY A 60 -10.04 2.38 -2.60
C GLY A 60 -11.21 2.88 -3.45
N GLY A 61 -10.97 3.94 -4.21
CA GLY A 61 -11.99 4.47 -5.12
C GLY A 61 -11.40 5.40 -6.15
N ALA A 62 -12.11 5.56 -7.26
CA ALA A 62 -11.72 6.51 -8.29
C ALA A 62 -11.51 7.92 -7.70
N LYS A 63 -10.71 8.74 -8.37
CA LYS A 63 -10.53 10.14 -7.96
C LYS A 63 -11.87 10.83 -7.72
N GLU A 64 -11.91 11.68 -6.71
CA GLU A 64 -13.12 12.40 -6.27
C GLU A 64 -14.25 11.48 -5.76
N ASN A 65 -13.92 10.24 -5.36
CA ASN A 65 -14.89 9.39 -4.66
C ASN A 65 -15.39 10.04 -3.38
N THR A 66 -16.66 9.82 -3.05
CA THR A 66 -17.32 10.43 -1.89
C THR A 66 -16.83 9.90 -0.55
N GLY A 67 -16.10 8.78 -0.53
CA GLY A 67 -15.58 8.17 0.69
C GLY A 67 -14.22 8.72 1.13
N GLY A 68 -13.57 9.55 0.30
CA GLY A 68 -12.21 10.03 0.56
C GLY A 68 -11.14 8.94 0.53
N TYR A 69 -11.44 7.78 -0.07
CA TYR A 69 -10.53 6.64 -0.19
C TYR A 69 -9.42 6.92 -1.21
N PRO A 70 -8.25 6.28 -1.09
CA PRO A 70 -7.19 6.45 -2.07
C PRO A 70 -7.61 5.92 -3.45
N SER A 71 -7.26 6.68 -4.47
CA SER A 71 -7.32 6.25 -5.87
C SER A 71 -6.07 5.52 -6.33
N LYS A 72 -5.00 5.59 -5.54
CA LYS A 72 -3.74 4.89 -5.81
C LYS A 72 -3.24 4.15 -4.58
N ILE A 73 -2.90 2.88 -4.77
CA ILE A 73 -2.38 2.01 -3.70
C ILE A 73 -1.16 1.28 -4.26
N ARG A 74 -0.02 1.37 -3.57
CA ARG A 74 1.15 0.57 -3.95
C ARG A 74 0.95 -0.89 -3.54
N MET A 75 1.15 -1.82 -4.44
CA MET A 75 1.02 -3.25 -4.19
C MET A 75 2.24 -4.01 -4.71
N ILE A 76 2.72 -4.96 -3.93
CA ILE A 76 3.68 -5.97 -4.37
C ILE A 76 2.86 -7.22 -4.69
N LEU A 77 2.90 -7.69 -5.93
CA LEU A 77 2.07 -8.80 -6.42
C LEU A 77 2.96 -9.96 -6.87
N PHE A 78 2.68 -11.16 -6.34
CA PHE A 78 3.39 -12.39 -6.68
C PHE A 78 2.62 -13.21 -7.72
N GLU A 79 3.33 -14.08 -8.43
CA GLU A 79 2.72 -15.00 -9.40
C GLU A 79 1.71 -15.93 -8.72
N GLY A 80 0.48 -15.94 -9.21
CA GLY A 80 -0.63 -16.71 -8.66
C GLY A 80 -1.42 -15.98 -7.56
N ASP A 81 -1.03 -14.77 -7.16
CA ASP A 81 -1.88 -13.94 -6.31
C ASP A 81 -3.23 -13.71 -7.01
N THR A 82 -4.31 -13.70 -6.23
CA THR A 82 -5.65 -13.42 -6.74
C THR A 82 -6.15 -12.11 -6.16
N LEU A 83 -6.67 -11.23 -7.02
CA LEU A 83 -7.31 -9.98 -6.63
C LEU A 83 -8.81 -10.05 -6.92
N GLU A 84 -9.61 -9.79 -5.89
CA GLU A 84 -11.06 -9.63 -5.98
C GLU A 84 -11.43 -8.17 -5.70
N PHE A 85 -12.33 -7.64 -6.51
CA PHE A 85 -12.73 -6.24 -6.47
C PHE A 85 -14.24 -6.17 -6.25
N SER A 86 -14.65 -5.45 -5.21
CA SER A 86 -16.05 -5.18 -4.88
C SER A 86 -16.35 -3.71 -5.13
N ASP A 87 -17.40 -3.43 -5.91
CA ASP A 87 -17.84 -2.07 -6.29
C ASP A 87 -16.80 -1.21 -7.02
N ILE A 88 -15.69 -1.81 -7.46
CA ILE A 88 -14.68 -1.24 -8.34
C ILE A 88 -14.84 -1.88 -9.72
N SER A 89 -15.05 -1.05 -10.73
CA SER A 89 -15.35 -1.48 -12.10
C SER A 89 -14.16 -1.36 -13.04
N LYS A 90 -13.18 -0.51 -12.70
CA LYS A 90 -12.02 -0.23 -13.56
C LYS A 90 -10.77 0.05 -12.76
N VAL A 91 -9.66 -0.52 -13.22
CA VAL A 91 -8.34 -0.35 -12.62
C VAL A 91 -7.26 -0.26 -13.69
N LYS A 92 -6.12 0.29 -13.31
CA LYS A 92 -4.89 0.31 -14.11
C LYS A 92 -3.71 -0.04 -13.23
N PHE A 93 -2.88 -0.98 -13.66
CA PHE A 93 -1.66 -1.36 -12.96
C PHE A 93 -0.49 -0.57 -13.54
N ASN A 94 -0.04 0.45 -12.81
CA ASN A 94 1.11 1.25 -13.22
C ASN A 94 2.38 0.64 -12.61
N ALA A 95 3.18 -0.04 -13.42
CA ALA A 95 4.48 -0.59 -13.02
C ALA A 95 5.36 0.49 -12.37
N VAL A 96 5.83 0.19 -11.15
CA VAL A 96 6.84 1.01 -10.48
C VAL A 96 8.21 0.69 -11.09
N PRO A 97 9.03 1.69 -11.44
CA PRO A 97 10.35 1.45 -12.03
C PRO A 97 11.25 0.57 -11.17
N GLU A 98 12.17 -0.16 -11.81
CA GLU A 98 13.18 -0.98 -11.11
C GLU A 98 14.00 -0.16 -10.12
N LYS A 99 14.44 1.03 -10.56
CA LYS A 99 15.15 2.00 -9.74
C LYS A 99 14.21 3.12 -9.34
N VAL A 100 14.04 3.30 -8.04
CA VAL A 100 13.31 4.42 -7.44
C VAL A 100 14.26 5.16 -6.51
N GLU A 101 14.04 6.46 -6.36
CA GLU A 101 14.69 7.22 -5.30
C GLU A 101 13.96 6.92 -3.98
N PRO A 102 14.67 6.49 -2.93
CA PRO A 102 14.07 6.30 -1.61
C PRO A 102 13.42 7.60 -1.10
N SER A 103 12.32 7.46 -0.39
CA SER A 103 11.56 8.56 0.20
C SER A 103 11.32 8.31 1.69
N ASN A 104 11.43 9.37 2.48
CA ASN A 104 11.01 9.38 3.88
C ASN A 104 9.52 9.76 4.03
N GLU A 105 8.80 9.91 2.92
CA GLU A 105 7.36 10.16 2.89
C GLU A 105 6.68 9.07 2.07
N LEU A 106 5.93 8.20 2.75
CA LEU A 106 5.25 7.06 2.14
C LEU A 106 3.74 7.26 2.19
N GLY A 107 3.06 6.81 1.13
CA GLY A 107 1.60 6.81 1.05
C GLY A 107 0.98 5.50 1.55
N ILE A 108 -0.19 5.19 1.03
CA ILE A 108 -0.92 3.95 1.31
C ILE A 108 -0.41 2.83 0.37
N GLY A 109 -0.16 1.65 0.92
CA GLY A 109 0.30 0.49 0.15
C GLY A 109 1.49 -0.23 0.78
N GLU A 110 2.23 -0.94 -0.05
CA GLU A 110 3.37 -1.79 0.34
C GLU A 110 4.70 -1.24 -0.20
N PHE A 111 5.72 -1.18 0.67
CA PHE A 111 7.03 -0.57 0.37
C PHE A 111 8.16 -1.47 0.85
N ILE A 112 9.30 -1.46 0.15
CA ILE A 112 10.47 -2.29 0.48
C ILE A 112 11.57 -1.43 1.10
N VAL A 113 12.03 -1.79 2.29
CA VAL A 113 13.18 -1.14 2.95
C VAL A 113 14.47 -1.49 2.20
N GLY A 114 15.30 -0.48 1.95
CA GLY A 114 16.47 -0.54 1.07
C GLY A 114 16.19 -0.16 -0.38
N ARG A 115 14.91 0.04 -0.75
CA ARG A 115 14.47 0.46 -2.08
C ARG A 115 13.58 1.71 -2.02
N ASP A 116 12.43 1.60 -1.39
CA ASP A 116 11.43 2.67 -1.32
C ASP A 116 11.72 3.64 -0.15
N ILE A 117 12.40 3.17 0.89
CA ILE A 117 12.91 3.93 2.05
C ILE A 117 14.21 3.28 2.52
N MET A 118 15.16 4.05 3.05
CA MET A 118 16.41 3.48 3.57
C MET A 118 16.20 2.76 4.92
N PRO A 119 17.04 1.77 5.28
CA PRO A 119 17.04 1.21 6.62
C PRO A 119 17.50 2.25 7.65
N GLY A 120 16.92 2.21 8.85
CA GLY A 120 17.22 3.16 9.90
C GLY A 120 16.17 3.18 11.02
N ASP A 121 16.40 4.01 12.02
CA ASP A 121 15.45 4.29 13.08
C ASP A 121 14.76 5.63 12.81
N TYR A 122 13.43 5.63 12.88
CA TYR A 122 12.60 6.74 12.42
C TYR A 122 11.55 7.12 13.46
N LYS A 123 11.37 8.42 13.63
CA LYS A 123 10.21 9.01 14.28
C LYS A 123 9.09 9.21 13.27
N LEU A 124 7.89 8.73 13.58
CA LEU A 124 6.74 8.91 12.69
C LEU A 124 6.08 10.28 12.92
N SER A 125 5.63 10.89 11.81
CA SER A 125 4.72 12.03 11.78
C SER A 125 3.86 11.97 10.52
N THR A 126 2.93 12.90 10.29
CA THR A 126 2.07 12.86 9.11
C THR A 126 1.67 14.26 8.65
N ASN A 127 1.36 14.41 7.36
CA ASN A 127 0.89 15.66 6.77
C ASN A 127 -0.64 15.84 6.86
N VAL A 128 -1.38 14.83 7.29
CA VAL A 128 -2.85 14.88 7.42
C VAL A 128 -3.28 15.21 8.85
N LYS A 129 -4.46 15.80 8.97
CA LYS A 129 -5.06 16.04 10.27
C LYS A 129 -5.71 14.76 10.79
N LEU A 130 -5.30 14.34 11.99
CA LEU A 130 -5.94 13.22 12.70
C LEU A 130 -6.98 13.76 13.69
N ASN A 131 -8.17 13.17 13.71
CA ASN A 131 -9.23 13.58 14.64
C ASN A 131 -9.04 12.88 16.01
N PRO A 132 -8.79 13.62 17.11
CA PRO A 132 -8.62 13.02 18.44
C PRO A 132 -9.87 12.33 18.99
N GLU A 133 -11.06 12.56 18.42
CA GLU A 133 -12.28 11.82 18.80
C GLU A 133 -12.24 10.34 18.36
N PHE A 134 -11.36 9.99 17.41
CA PHE A 134 -11.19 8.63 16.90
C PHE A 134 -9.83 8.06 17.32
N GLU A 135 -9.72 7.68 18.59
CA GLU A 135 -8.44 7.26 19.21
C GLU A 135 -7.76 6.07 18.49
N ASN A 136 -8.54 5.20 17.85
CA ASN A 136 -8.09 3.99 17.17
C ASN A 136 -8.00 4.10 15.64
N LEU A 137 -8.22 5.29 15.08
CA LEU A 137 -8.14 5.55 13.63
C LEU A 137 -6.92 6.43 13.32
N GLY A 138 -6.39 6.24 12.11
CA GLY A 138 -5.19 6.90 11.64
C GLY A 138 -4.37 5.95 10.79
N TRP A 139 -3.06 5.91 11.02
CA TRP A 139 -2.14 5.08 10.27
C TRP A 139 -1.92 3.74 10.96
N LYS A 140 -2.07 2.66 10.21
CA LYS A 140 -1.68 1.30 10.63
C LYS A 140 -0.49 0.89 9.79
N ILE A 141 0.55 0.43 10.46
CA ILE A 141 1.81 0.01 9.83
C ILE A 141 2.09 -1.41 10.26
N THR A 142 2.21 -2.32 9.29
CA THR A 142 2.72 -3.67 9.50
C THR A 142 4.08 -3.76 8.85
N ILE A 143 5.09 -4.21 9.60
CA ILE A 143 6.45 -4.41 9.09
C ILE A 143 6.74 -5.91 9.11
N TYR A 144 6.90 -6.48 7.92
CA TYR A 144 7.16 -7.90 7.70
C TYR A 144 8.64 -8.13 7.36
N ASN A 145 9.22 -9.15 8.01
CA ASN A 145 10.58 -9.60 7.74
C ASN A 145 10.53 -10.96 7.02
N ASP A 146 10.94 -10.97 5.76
CA ASP A 146 10.90 -12.16 4.89
C ASP A 146 11.94 -13.23 5.32
N GLU A 147 13.05 -12.83 5.94
CA GLU A 147 14.10 -13.76 6.35
C GLU A 147 13.66 -14.70 7.48
N ASN A 148 12.81 -14.21 8.39
CA ASN A 148 12.36 -14.97 9.56
C ASN A 148 10.84 -15.19 9.61
N GLY A 149 10.09 -14.61 8.68
CA GLY A 149 8.63 -14.74 8.58
C GLY A 149 7.85 -14.03 9.68
N GLN A 150 8.47 -13.12 10.45
CA GLN A 150 7.83 -12.40 11.53
C GLN A 150 7.30 -11.04 11.07
N SER A 151 6.15 -10.66 11.62
CA SER A 151 5.57 -9.32 11.46
C SER A 151 5.53 -8.61 12.81
N ARG A 152 5.60 -7.27 12.76
CA ARG A 152 5.28 -6.39 13.88
C ARG A 152 4.36 -5.28 13.41
N ASP A 153 3.44 -4.89 14.27
CA ASP A 153 2.47 -3.85 13.98
C ASP A 153 2.76 -2.59 14.81
N GLN A 154 2.45 -1.44 14.22
CA GLN A 154 2.50 -0.13 14.84
C GLN A 154 1.26 0.66 14.41
N MET A 155 0.83 1.57 15.27
CA MET A 155 -0.31 2.43 14.98
C MET A 155 0.07 3.86 15.32
N PHE A 156 -0.10 4.78 14.37
CA PHE A 156 0.09 6.21 14.59
C PHE A 156 -1.27 6.89 14.48
N THR A 157 -1.77 7.39 15.61
CA THR A 157 -3.11 8.02 15.73
C THR A 157 -2.99 9.38 16.39
N ALA A 158 -4.10 10.13 16.48
CA ALA A 158 -4.13 11.40 17.20
C ALA A 158 -3.79 11.27 18.70
N THR A 159 -3.99 10.08 19.30
CA THR A 159 -3.70 9.81 20.72
C THR A 159 -2.46 8.95 20.94
N ASN A 160 -1.87 8.43 19.85
CA ASN A 160 -0.60 7.71 19.83
C ASN A 160 0.30 8.30 18.74
N ASP A 161 0.81 9.51 18.98
CA ASP A 161 1.65 10.29 18.06
C ASP A 161 3.14 10.19 18.38
N ASP A 162 3.51 9.60 19.53
CA ASP A 162 4.90 9.39 19.96
C ASP A 162 5.45 8.04 19.47
N VAL A 163 5.35 7.73 18.17
CA VAL A 163 5.75 6.42 17.62
C VAL A 163 7.15 6.47 17.00
N VAL A 164 7.98 5.45 17.31
CA VAL A 164 9.29 5.21 16.69
C VAL A 164 9.28 3.82 16.06
N VAL A 165 9.87 3.70 14.87
CA VAL A 165 10.04 2.44 14.17
C VAL A 165 11.50 2.23 13.80
N SER A 166 11.97 1.00 13.90
CA SER A 166 13.25 0.56 13.36
C SER A 166 12.97 -0.22 12.08
N LEU A 167 13.66 0.09 10.99
CA LEU A 167 13.48 -0.53 9.68
C LEU A 167 14.79 -1.20 9.24
N LYS A 168 14.71 -2.47 8.86
CA LYS A 168 15.86 -3.25 8.40
C LYS A 168 15.79 -3.52 6.91
N GLU A 169 16.96 -3.60 6.28
CA GLU A 169 17.10 -3.92 4.86
C GLU A 169 16.25 -5.14 4.47
N GLY A 170 15.50 -5.02 3.37
CA GLY A 170 14.68 -6.10 2.84
C GLY A 170 13.33 -6.32 3.53
N GLU A 171 13.02 -5.63 4.63
CA GLU A 171 11.67 -5.67 5.22
C GLU A 171 10.64 -5.02 4.30
N VAL A 172 9.38 -5.48 4.42
CA VAL A 172 8.23 -4.87 3.75
C VAL A 172 7.42 -4.08 4.76
N ILE A 173 7.05 -2.86 4.39
CA ILE A 173 6.16 -2.00 5.15
C ILE A 173 4.81 -1.96 4.44
N SER A 174 3.76 -2.44 5.09
CA SER A 174 2.38 -2.28 4.64
C SER A 174 1.72 -1.16 5.44
N ILE A 175 1.31 -0.10 4.76
CA ILE A 175 0.75 1.12 5.36
C ILE A 175 -0.70 1.27 4.90
N SER A 176 -1.64 1.30 5.85
CA SER A 176 -3.02 1.71 5.61
C SER A 176 -3.38 2.95 6.43
N TYR A 177 -4.32 3.72 5.91
CA TYR A 177 -4.78 4.97 6.52
C TYR A 177 -6.30 4.99 6.59
N ASP A 178 -6.81 5.09 7.82
CA ASP A 178 -8.22 5.38 8.07
C ASP A 178 -8.40 6.90 8.07
N ASN A 179 -9.02 7.43 7.01
CA ASN A 179 -9.23 8.87 6.87
C ASN A 179 -10.21 9.41 7.92
N THR A 180 -9.68 10.14 8.90
CA THR A 180 -10.44 10.80 9.96
C THR A 180 -10.84 12.25 9.63
N ASP A 181 -10.39 12.78 8.50
CA ASP A 181 -10.74 14.09 7.97
C ASP A 181 -11.51 13.94 6.65
N HIS A 182 -12.82 13.75 6.78
CA HIS A 182 -13.75 13.50 5.68
C HIS A 182 -13.85 14.65 4.65
N GLY A 183 -13.13 15.76 4.83
CA GLY A 183 -12.99 16.83 3.85
C GLY A 183 -11.78 16.70 2.91
N SER A 184 -10.88 15.75 3.16
CA SER A 184 -9.61 15.59 2.45
C SER A 184 -9.52 14.24 1.72
N SER A 185 -8.84 14.21 0.57
CA SER A 185 -8.56 12.95 -0.14
C SER A 185 -7.39 12.22 0.51
N SER A 186 -7.48 10.89 0.59
CA SER A 186 -6.35 10.06 1.03
C SER A 186 -5.21 9.97 0.00
N ASP A 187 -5.40 10.45 -1.23
CA ASP A 187 -4.37 10.41 -2.28
C ASP A 187 -3.09 11.17 -1.90
N ASP A 188 -3.25 12.29 -1.18
CA ASP A 188 -2.15 13.17 -0.77
C ASP A 188 -1.66 12.87 0.66
N ALA A 189 -2.26 11.87 1.33
CA ALA A 189 -1.89 11.49 2.68
C ALA A 189 -0.49 10.84 2.68
N LYS A 190 0.37 11.32 3.59
CA LYS A 190 1.74 10.82 3.79
C LYS A 190 2.00 10.53 5.25
N LEU A 191 2.56 9.34 5.49
CA LEU A 191 3.29 9.01 6.70
C LEU A 191 4.76 9.39 6.50
N ILE A 192 5.28 10.20 7.41
CA ILE A 192 6.60 10.81 7.34
C ILE A 192 7.51 10.13 8.35
N PHE A 193 8.68 9.68 7.88
CA PHE A 193 9.70 8.95 8.63
C PHE A 193 10.90 9.87 8.85
N ALA A 194 10.94 10.56 9.98
CA ALA A 194 12.05 11.44 10.34
C ALA A 194 13.19 10.64 10.99
N GLU A 195 14.38 10.66 10.41
CA GLU A 195 15.57 9.97 10.93
C GLU A 195 15.92 10.42 12.36
N LEU A 196 16.37 9.46 13.19
CA LEU A 196 16.82 9.67 14.57
C LEU A 196 18.35 9.72 14.71
#